data_AF-A0A317PI91-F1
#
_entry.id   AF-A0A317PI91-F1
#
_cell.length_a   1.000
_cell.length_b   1.000
_cell.length_c   1.000
_cell.angle_alpha   90.00
_cell.angle_beta   90.00
_cell.angle_gamma   90.00
#
_symmetry.space_group_name_H-M   'P 1'
#
loop_
_entity.id
_entity.type
_entity.pdbx_description
1 polymer ?
#
loop_
_entity_poly.entity_id
_entity_poly.type
_entity_poly.pdbx_seq_one_letter_code
_entity_poly.pdbx_strand_id
1 'polypeptide(L)'
;MAPVFEGITDDLIGDFGFSGNGASGFELDHMDKHLGTPGNAVLLARSVTRDGRFMLVPEEMLTHLTNLSGGPAEDIMHADMIHFSVPGGGSVFATGSITFCGSLPWNDFDNNVSRLLENVVQRSLS
;
A
#
# COMPACT_ATOMS: atom_id res chain seq x y z
N MET A 1 10.57 -1.34 -13.44
CA MET A 1 9.34 -1.48 -12.63
C MET A 1 8.44 -2.63 -13.06
N ALA A 2 8.48 -3.04 -14.34
CA ALA A 2 7.89 -4.31 -14.80
C ALA A 2 8.15 -5.57 -13.93
N PRO A 3 9.27 -5.72 -13.17
CA PRO A 3 9.51 -6.95 -12.41
C PRO A 3 8.61 -7.14 -11.19
N VAL A 4 8.11 -6.06 -10.55
CA VAL A 4 7.33 -6.20 -9.30
C VAL A 4 6.02 -6.94 -9.54
N PHE A 5 5.40 -6.71 -10.70
CA PHE A 5 4.17 -7.34 -11.14
C PHE A 5 4.40 -8.55 -12.07
N GLU A 6 5.63 -9.07 -12.15
CA GLU A 6 5.91 -10.23 -12.99
C GLU A 6 5.08 -11.44 -12.53
N GLY A 7 4.36 -12.04 -13.48
CA GLY A 7 3.47 -13.17 -13.21
C GLY A 7 2.15 -12.79 -12.53
N ILE A 8 1.81 -11.50 -12.45
CA ILE A 8 0.52 -11.02 -11.94
C ILE A 8 -0.26 -10.39 -13.08
N THR A 9 -1.45 -10.92 -13.37
CA THR A 9 -2.35 -10.43 -14.42
C THR A 9 -3.65 -9.87 -13.87
N ASP A 10 -3.85 -9.94 -12.56
CA ASP A 10 -5.05 -9.47 -11.87
C ASP A 10 -5.11 -7.94 -11.85
N ASP A 11 -6.33 -7.40 -11.97
CA ASP A 11 -6.57 -5.95 -11.79
C ASP A 11 -6.54 -5.55 -10.30
N LEU A 12 -6.88 -6.48 -9.41
CA LEU A 12 -6.91 -6.28 -7.96
C LEU A 12 -5.85 -7.12 -7.27
N ILE A 13 -5.14 -6.50 -6.33
CA ILE A 13 -4.15 -7.17 -5.49
C ILE A 13 -4.74 -7.41 -4.11
N GLY A 14 -4.84 -8.67 -3.71
CA GLY A 14 -5.26 -9.06 -2.37
C GLY A 14 -6.69 -8.66 -2.00
N ASP A 15 -7.67 -9.04 -2.81
CA ASP A 15 -9.11 -9.01 -2.45
C ASP A 15 -9.54 -10.21 -1.58
N PHE A 16 -8.54 -10.84 -0.93
CA PHE A 16 -8.63 -11.99 -0.05
C PHE A 16 -7.68 -11.79 1.14
N GLY A 17 -7.85 -12.59 2.20
CA GLY A 17 -6.91 -12.63 3.32
C GLY A 17 -7.58 -12.95 4.65
N PHE A 18 -6.80 -13.44 5.61
CA PHE A 18 -7.30 -13.80 6.95
C PHE A 18 -7.51 -12.59 7.86
N SER A 19 -6.85 -11.48 7.57
CA SER A 19 -6.99 -10.21 8.29
C SER A 19 -7.85 -9.25 7.47
N GLY A 20 -9.05 -8.92 7.96
CA GLY A 20 -9.92 -7.93 7.31
C GLY A 20 -10.47 -8.33 5.94
N ASN A 21 -10.27 -9.58 5.49
CA ASN A 21 -10.70 -10.09 4.18
C ASN A 21 -10.09 -9.32 2.99
N GLY A 22 -8.84 -8.85 3.14
CA GLY A 22 -8.12 -8.14 2.08
C GLY A 22 -6.73 -7.67 2.51
N ALA A 23 -5.88 -7.35 1.54
CA ALA A 23 -4.51 -6.89 1.74
C ALA A 23 -4.38 -5.42 2.16
N SER A 24 -5.50 -4.68 2.22
CA SER A 24 -5.56 -3.31 2.73
C SER A 24 -6.66 -3.17 3.76
N GLY A 25 -6.29 -2.87 5.00
CA GLY A 25 -7.21 -2.90 6.13
C GLY A 25 -6.56 -2.45 7.44
N PHE A 26 -7.40 -2.18 8.45
CA PHE A 26 -7.09 -1.74 9.83
C PHE A 26 -6.29 -0.42 9.95
N GLU A 27 -5.11 -0.33 9.35
CA GLU A 27 -4.27 0.87 9.28
C GLU A 27 -3.77 1.07 7.85
N LEU A 28 -3.76 2.34 7.42
CA LEU A 28 -3.50 2.76 6.04
C LEU A 28 -2.49 3.90 6.03
N ASP A 29 -1.36 3.70 5.36
CA ASP A 29 -0.39 4.76 5.08
C ASP A 29 -0.49 5.15 3.61
N HIS A 30 -0.52 6.46 3.33
CA HIS A 30 -0.50 7.00 1.98
C HIS A 30 0.76 7.84 1.75
N MET A 31 1.12 8.02 0.48
CA MET A 31 2.26 8.85 0.13
C MET A 31 1.88 10.33 0.18
N ASP A 32 2.66 11.14 0.91
CA ASP A 32 2.52 12.60 0.92
C ASP A 32 3.90 13.29 0.76
N LYS A 33 4.00 14.15 -0.25
CA LYS A 33 5.20 14.95 -0.54
C LYS A 33 5.41 16.06 0.49
N HIS A 34 4.35 16.57 1.11
CA HIS A 34 4.42 17.56 2.18
C HIS A 34 5.03 16.97 3.46
N LEU A 35 4.82 15.67 3.69
CA LEU A 35 5.38 14.90 4.82
C LEU A 35 6.73 14.22 4.49
N GLY A 36 7.30 14.48 3.31
CA GLY A 36 8.66 14.05 2.98
C GLY A 36 8.77 12.79 2.13
N THR A 37 7.69 12.35 1.47
CA THR A 37 7.80 11.28 0.46
C THR A 37 8.84 11.67 -0.60
N PRO A 38 9.82 10.79 -0.90
CA PRO A 38 10.86 11.06 -1.89
C PRO A 38 10.29 11.39 -3.28
N GLY A 39 10.89 12.36 -3.96
CA GLY A 39 10.43 12.78 -5.29
C GLY A 39 10.55 11.71 -6.39
N ASN A 40 11.37 10.68 -6.17
CA ASN A 40 11.52 9.51 -7.04
C ASN A 40 10.65 8.32 -6.61
N ALA A 41 9.75 8.50 -5.63
CA ALA A 41 8.79 7.47 -5.26
C ALA A 41 7.77 7.25 -6.36
N VAL A 42 7.51 5.98 -6.64
CA VAL A 42 6.52 5.55 -7.60
C VAL A 42 5.42 4.81 -6.87
N LEU A 43 4.18 5.25 -7.11
CA LEU A 43 2.98 4.56 -6.70
C LEU A 43 2.78 3.32 -7.57
N LEU A 44 2.75 2.15 -6.95
CA LEU A 44 2.55 0.86 -7.60
C LEU A 44 1.07 0.49 -7.63
N ALA A 45 0.39 0.61 -6.49
CA ALA A 45 -1.03 0.33 -6.34
C ALA A 45 -1.60 1.20 -5.21
N ARG A 46 -2.90 1.51 -5.30
CA ARG A 46 -3.66 2.25 -4.28
C ARG A 46 -4.88 1.44 -3.89
N SER A 47 -5.14 1.32 -2.59
CA SER A 47 -6.32 0.62 -2.12
C SER A 47 -7.59 1.45 -2.30
N VAL A 48 -8.74 0.78 -2.28
CA VAL A 48 -10.05 1.42 -2.30
C VAL A 48 -10.76 1.10 -1.00
N THR A 49 -11.14 2.14 -0.26
CA THR A 49 -11.91 2.03 0.97
C THR A 49 -13.39 2.23 0.66
N ARG A 50 -14.26 1.27 1.00
CA ARG A 50 -15.67 1.26 0.52
C ARG A 50 -16.71 1.41 1.60
N ASP A 51 -16.32 1.24 2.84
CA ASP A 51 -17.22 0.79 3.91
C ASP A 51 -17.40 1.84 5.02
N GLY A 52 -16.80 3.03 4.87
CA GLY A 52 -16.97 4.15 5.82
C GLY A 52 -16.49 3.82 7.24
N ARG A 53 -15.69 2.76 7.40
CA ARG A 53 -15.18 2.26 8.68
C ARG A 53 -13.83 2.85 9.08
N PHE A 54 -13.23 3.66 8.21
CA PHE A 54 -11.98 4.35 8.48
C PHE A 54 -12.24 5.77 8.93
N MET A 55 -11.32 6.27 9.74
CA MET A 55 -11.30 7.64 10.23
C MET A 55 -9.89 8.18 10.09
N LEU A 56 -9.76 9.50 9.96
CA LEU A 56 -8.45 10.12 9.98
C LEU A 56 -7.84 10.03 11.37
N VAL A 57 -6.51 9.92 11.41
CA VAL A 57 -5.77 10.16 12.64
C VAL A 57 -5.86 11.65 13.02
N PRO A 58 -5.85 12.01 14.31
CA PRO A 58 -6.01 13.40 14.75
C PRO A 58 -5.04 14.38 14.09
N GLU A 59 -3.81 13.95 13.80
CA GLU A 59 -2.75 14.73 13.19
C GLU A 59 -3.07 15.14 11.74
N GLU A 60 -3.96 14.39 11.09
CA GLU A 60 -4.35 14.57 9.69
C GLU A 60 -5.70 15.31 9.56
N MET A 61 -6.32 15.73 10.67
CA MET A 61 -7.60 16.44 10.68
C MET A 61 -7.41 17.96 10.76
N LEU A 62 -7.85 18.69 9.73
CA LEU A 62 -8.00 20.15 9.82
C LEU A 62 -9.33 20.53 10.48
N THR A 63 -10.39 19.81 10.12
CA THR A 63 -11.72 19.93 10.71
C THR A 63 -12.34 18.54 10.86
N HIS A 64 -13.58 18.47 11.37
CA HIS A 64 -14.33 17.21 11.38
C HIS A 64 -14.74 16.70 9.99
N LEU A 65 -14.51 17.46 8.92
CA LEU A 65 -14.87 17.10 7.53
C LEU A 65 -13.67 17.03 6.58
N THR A 66 -12.56 17.69 6.91
CA THR A 66 -11.45 17.91 5.98
C THR A 66 -10.13 17.41 6.52
N ASN A 67 -9.30 16.86 5.62
CA ASN A 67 -7.91 16.52 5.89
C ASN A 67 -7.04 17.79 6.10
N LEU A 68 -5.77 17.59 6.45
CA LEU A 68 -4.84 18.68 6.75
C LEU A 68 -4.58 19.61 5.55
N SER A 69 -4.70 19.08 4.33
CA SER A 69 -4.61 19.84 3.07
C SER A 69 -5.89 20.61 2.73
N GLY A 70 -6.96 20.47 3.52
CA GLY A 70 -8.25 21.12 3.32
C GLY A 70 -9.19 20.37 2.36
N GLY A 71 -8.79 19.21 1.85
CA GLY A 71 -9.63 18.34 1.01
C GLY A 71 -10.54 17.42 1.84
N PRO A 72 -11.49 16.73 1.20
CA PRO A 72 -12.28 15.67 1.82
C PRO A 72 -11.43 14.62 2.55
N ALA A 73 -11.92 14.15 3.69
CA ALA A 73 -11.22 13.10 4.46
C ALA A 73 -11.05 11.80 3.65
N GLU A 74 -12.04 11.45 2.83
CA GLU A 74 -12.03 10.27 1.95
C GLU A 74 -10.90 10.26 0.92
N ASP A 75 -10.40 11.44 0.52
CA ASP A 75 -9.36 11.55 -0.51
C ASP A 75 -8.05 10.90 -0.07
N ILE A 76 -7.81 10.76 1.24
CA ILE A 76 -6.57 10.24 1.82
C ILE A 76 -6.79 8.96 2.66
N MET A 77 -8.02 8.45 2.72
CA MET A 77 -8.34 7.19 3.39
C MET A 77 -8.03 5.99 2.49
N HIS A 78 -6.77 5.82 2.13
CA HIS A 78 -6.29 4.73 1.30
C HIS A 78 -4.87 4.34 1.70
N ALA A 79 -4.48 3.12 1.38
CA ALA A 79 -3.10 2.66 1.46
C ALA A 79 -2.43 2.86 0.10
N ASP A 80 -1.22 3.39 0.10
CA ASP A 80 -0.36 3.45 -1.08
C ASP A 80 0.78 2.44 -0.99
N MET A 81 0.79 1.53 -1.96
CA MET A 81 1.93 0.66 -2.18
C MET A 81 2.95 1.40 -3.05
N ILE A 82 4.14 1.66 -2.51
CA ILE A 82 5.16 2.46 -3.18
C ILE A 82 6.50 1.74 -3.26
N HIS A 83 7.32 2.19 -4.22
CA HIS A 83 8.72 1.82 -4.32
C HIS A 83 9.59 3.02 -4.71
N PHE A 84 10.76 3.16 -4.10
CA PHE A 84 11.76 4.17 -4.47
C PHE A 84 13.19 3.67 -4.27
N SER A 85 14.13 4.26 -5.03
CA SER A 85 15.56 3.98 -4.87
C SER A 85 16.21 4.94 -3.88
N VAL A 86 17.23 4.46 -3.16
CA VAL A 86 18.05 5.28 -2.26
C VAL A 86 19.51 5.33 -2.75
N PRO A 87 20.30 6.34 -2.36
CA PRO A 87 21.73 6.38 -2.67
C PRO A 87 22.46 5.10 -2.20
N GLY A 88 23.49 4.70 -2.94
CA GLY A 88 24.25 3.47 -2.64
C GLY A 88 23.66 2.20 -3.27
N GLY A 89 22.65 2.32 -4.14
CA GLY A 89 22.10 1.19 -4.90
C GLY A 89 20.96 0.45 -4.20
N GLY A 90 20.55 0.89 -3.01
CA GLY A 90 19.41 0.31 -2.30
C GLY A 90 18.06 0.77 -2.84
N SER A 91 17.00 0.16 -2.33
CA SER A 91 15.62 0.57 -2.58
C SER A 91 14.73 0.27 -1.38
N VAL A 92 13.61 0.98 -1.31
CA VAL A 92 12.56 0.78 -0.32
C VAL A 92 11.28 0.39 -1.05
N PHE A 93 10.61 -0.64 -0.51
CA PHE A 93 9.25 -1.04 -0.88
C PHE A 93 8.38 -0.94 0.37
N ALA A 94 7.20 -0.35 0.23
CA ALA A 94 6.23 -0.19 1.32
C ALA A 94 4.83 -0.55 0.80
N THR A 95 4.07 -1.28 1.61
CA THR A 95 2.71 -1.75 1.25
C THR A 95 1.62 -0.77 1.68
N GLY A 96 1.90 0.04 2.69
CA GLY A 96 0.97 1.00 3.27
C GLY A 96 -0.19 0.37 4.04
N SER A 97 -0.14 -0.92 4.39
CA SER A 97 -1.22 -1.53 5.18
C SER A 97 -0.80 -2.68 6.08
N ILE A 98 -1.38 -2.71 7.27
CA ILE A 98 -1.17 -3.75 8.29
C ILE A 98 -1.78 -5.10 7.91
N THR A 99 -2.88 -5.17 7.16
CA THR A 99 -3.50 -6.46 6.80
C THR A 99 -2.80 -7.17 5.63
N PHE A 100 -1.85 -6.54 4.96
CA PHE A 100 -1.11 -7.10 3.82
C PHE A 100 -0.59 -8.52 4.10
N CYS A 101 0.12 -8.70 5.22
CA CYS A 101 0.70 -9.99 5.59
C CYS A 101 -0.36 -11.08 5.87
N GLY A 102 -1.59 -10.69 6.25
CA GLY A 102 -2.71 -11.62 6.44
C GLY A 102 -3.20 -12.25 5.14
N SER A 103 -2.79 -11.72 3.99
CA SER A 103 -3.15 -12.22 2.66
C SER A 103 -2.09 -13.17 2.08
N LEU A 104 -0.87 -13.19 2.64
CA LEU A 104 0.22 -14.05 2.17
C LEU A 104 -0.13 -15.55 2.23
N PRO A 105 -0.59 -16.12 3.37
CA PRO A 105 -0.86 -17.55 3.45
C PRO A 105 -2.18 -17.97 2.78
N TRP A 106 -2.91 -17.06 2.15
CA TRP A 106 -4.13 -17.39 1.43
C TRP A 106 -3.82 -18.35 0.26
N ASN A 107 -4.71 -19.32 0.04
CA ASN A 107 -4.61 -20.29 -1.06
C ASN A 107 -3.23 -20.97 -1.13
N ASP A 108 -2.72 -21.42 0.03
CA ASP A 108 -1.39 -22.06 0.15
C ASP A 108 -0.25 -21.23 -0.44
N PHE A 109 -0.31 -19.91 -0.25
CA PHE A 109 0.61 -18.90 -0.79
C PHE A 109 0.59 -18.73 -2.31
N ASP A 110 -0.31 -19.42 -3.03
CA ASP A 110 -0.51 -19.24 -4.47
C ASP A 110 -1.50 -18.10 -4.73
N ASN A 111 -0.99 -16.88 -4.62
CA ASN A 111 -1.80 -15.67 -4.80
C ASN A 111 -0.94 -14.46 -5.21
N ASN A 112 -1.60 -13.40 -5.68
CA ASN A 112 -0.91 -12.22 -6.22
C ASN A 112 -0.14 -11.40 -5.17
N VAL A 113 -0.53 -11.42 -3.90
CA VAL A 113 0.19 -10.74 -2.81
C VAL A 113 1.52 -11.45 -2.55
N SER A 114 1.51 -12.78 -2.47
CA SER A 114 2.71 -13.60 -2.29
C SER A 114 3.67 -13.50 -3.47
N ARG A 115 3.16 -13.59 -4.71
CA ARG A 115 3.96 -13.41 -5.93
C ARG A 115 4.62 -12.02 -5.96
N LEU A 116 3.87 -10.97 -5.62
CA LEU A 116 4.38 -9.60 -5.61
C LEU A 116 5.53 -9.43 -4.62
N LEU A 117 5.35 -9.90 -3.38
CA LEU A 117 6.40 -9.81 -2.36
C LEU A 117 7.62 -10.65 -2.74
N GLU A 118 7.42 -11.84 -3.31
CA GLU A 118 8.51 -12.68 -3.82
C GLU A 118 9.36 -11.92 -4.84
N ASN A 119 8.73 -11.29 -5.83
CA ASN A 119 9.43 -10.50 -6.86
C ASN A 119 10.26 -9.35 -6.25
N VAL A 120 9.71 -8.66 -5.24
CA VAL A 120 10.41 -7.58 -4.53
C VAL A 120 11.63 -8.11 -3.79
N VAL A 121 11.48 -9.22 -3.05
CA VAL A 121 12.55 -9.82 -2.25
C VAL A 121 13.66 -10.38 -3.15
N GLN A 122 13.32 -11.12 -4.21
CA GLN A 122 14.30 -11.69 -5.14
C GLN A 122 15.17 -10.59 -5.76
N ARG A 123 14.56 -9.46 -6.16
CA ARG A 123 15.30 -8.30 -6.69
C ARG A 123 16.18 -7.63 -5.64
N SER A 124 15.79 -7.69 -4.37
CA SER A 124 16.57 -7.08 -3.29
C SER A 124 17.79 -7.93 -2.91
N LEU A 125 17.80 -9.20 -3.30
CA LEU A 125 18.86 -10.16 -3.02
C LEU A 125 19.79 -10.44 -4.21
N SER A 126 19.47 -9.92 -5.39
CA SER A 126 20.30 -10.03 -6.61
C SER A 126 21.38 -8.96 -6.66
#